data_AF-A0A382QCF0-F1
#
_entry.id   AF-A0A382QCF0-F1
#
_cell.length_a   1.000
_cell.length_b   1.000
_cell.length_c   1.000
_cell.angle_alpha   90.00
_cell.angle_beta   90.00
_cell.angle_gamma   90.00
#
_symmetry.space_group_name_H-M   'P 1'
#
loop_
_entity.id
_entity.type
_entity.pdbx_description
1 polymer ?
#
loop_
_entity_poly.entity_id
_entity_poly.type
_entity_poly.pdbx_seq_one_letter_code
_entity_poly.pdbx_strand_id
1 'polypeptide(L)'
;KDLGQIHVAGKNADDLGNQCGGWTITWQGESGPLTKGTTIYEAIQVAVSSFTNVTYSKDGSGAKGANVGIVVVGEKPYSEMQGDKESLQLDKQDLKAIENIRKAGVPVVVVVVSGRPLIIESEVDKWDGLIAAWLPGSEGKGVTDVLFGDYNPTGRLSVSWPRNMDQIPINFGDPEYDPLFEYGFGLSY
;
A
#
# COMPACT_ATOMS: atom_id res chain seq x y z
N LYS A 1 -4.51 3.29 20.02
CA LYS A 1 -5.46 4.40 19.71
C LYS A 1 -6.90 3.86 19.78
N ASP A 2 -7.90 4.63 20.21
CA ASP A 2 -9.31 4.19 20.27
C ASP A 2 -10.07 4.71 19.04
N LEU A 3 -10.41 3.81 18.12
CA LEU A 3 -10.91 4.14 16.78
C LEU A 3 -12.24 3.44 16.42
N GLY A 4 -12.95 2.89 17.41
CA GLY A 4 -14.17 2.13 17.16
C GLY A 4 -13.87 0.84 16.40
N GLN A 5 -14.21 0.79 15.11
CA GLN A 5 -13.91 -0.34 14.22
C GLN A 5 -13.03 0.05 13.04
N ILE A 6 -11.98 -0.73 12.82
CA ILE A 6 -11.14 -0.69 11.62
C ILE A 6 -11.41 -1.95 10.80
N HIS A 7 -11.55 -1.81 9.48
CA HIS A 7 -11.58 -2.94 8.57
C HIS A 7 -10.30 -2.97 7.73
N VAL A 8 -9.49 -3.99 7.88
CA VAL A 8 -8.26 -4.19 7.10
C VAL A 8 -8.55 -5.10 5.92
N ALA A 9 -8.02 -4.78 4.74
CA ALA A 9 -8.22 -5.56 3.54
C ALA A 9 -7.01 -5.54 2.62
N GLY A 10 -7.10 -6.28 1.51
CA GLY A 10 -6.08 -6.31 0.46
C GLY A 10 -5.09 -7.44 0.63
N LYS A 11 -4.50 -7.86 -0.50
CA LYS A 11 -3.70 -9.10 -0.56
C LYS A 11 -2.35 -8.99 0.14
N ASN A 12 -1.88 -7.77 0.44
CA ASN A 12 -0.59 -7.50 1.05
C ASN A 12 -0.70 -7.14 2.54
N ALA A 13 -1.91 -7.12 3.11
CA ALA A 13 -2.11 -6.70 4.51
C ALA A 13 -1.47 -7.69 5.49
N ASP A 14 -1.68 -8.99 5.25
CA ASP A 14 -1.20 -10.07 6.11
C ASP A 14 -0.30 -11.04 5.32
N ASP A 15 0.71 -10.48 4.65
CA ASP A 15 1.63 -11.23 3.81
C ASP A 15 3.06 -10.67 3.96
N LEU A 16 3.83 -11.28 4.86
CA LEU A 16 5.19 -10.86 5.18
C LEU A 16 6.11 -10.93 3.95
N GLY A 17 5.90 -11.93 3.11
CA GLY A 17 6.63 -12.11 1.87
C GLY A 17 6.43 -10.95 0.89
N ASN A 18 5.18 -10.54 0.67
CA ASN A 18 4.86 -9.44 -0.23
C ASN A 18 5.42 -8.11 0.26
N GLN A 19 5.39 -7.82 1.57
CA GLN A 19 5.99 -6.58 2.11
C GLN A 19 7.53 -6.58 2.08
N CYS A 20 8.17 -7.75 2.00
CA CYS A 20 9.61 -7.84 1.82
C CYS A 20 10.04 -7.73 0.35
N GLY A 21 9.29 -8.37 -0.56
CA GLY A 21 9.61 -8.40 -1.99
C GLY A 21 10.70 -9.42 -2.36
N GLY A 22 11.29 -9.23 -3.55
CA GLY A 22 12.39 -10.06 -4.04
C GLY A 22 13.64 -9.99 -3.18
N TRP A 23 14.59 -10.91 -3.40
CA TRP A 23 15.84 -11.00 -2.65
C TRP A 23 15.68 -11.15 -1.13
N THR A 24 14.51 -11.60 -0.67
CA THR A 24 14.28 -11.92 0.74
C THR A 24 14.15 -13.43 0.89
N ILE A 25 15.09 -14.05 1.61
CA ILE A 25 15.23 -15.51 1.80
C ILE A 25 15.49 -16.29 0.50
N THR A 26 14.65 -16.13 -0.51
CA THR A 26 14.82 -16.69 -1.85
C THR A 26 15.07 -15.58 -2.87
N TRP A 27 15.55 -15.97 -4.06
CA TRP A 27 15.90 -15.02 -5.12
C TRP A 27 14.71 -14.15 -5.53
N GLN A 28 13.58 -14.77 -5.86
CA GLN A 28 12.37 -14.06 -6.29
C GLN A 28 11.54 -13.54 -5.10
N GLY A 29 11.89 -13.90 -3.87
CA GLY A 29 10.98 -13.85 -2.74
C GLY A 29 9.82 -14.83 -2.90
N GLU A 30 8.96 -14.90 -1.90
CA GLU A 30 7.75 -15.72 -1.94
C GLU A 30 6.65 -15.00 -1.17
N SER A 31 5.38 -15.19 -1.55
CA SER A 31 4.24 -14.74 -0.74
C SER A 31 4.05 -15.63 0.50
N GLY A 32 3.56 -15.05 1.59
CA GLY A 32 3.25 -15.75 2.84
C GLY A 32 4.24 -15.49 3.97
N PRO A 33 4.27 -16.33 5.03
CA PRO A 33 5.12 -16.14 6.20
C PRO A 33 6.57 -16.58 5.91
N LEU A 34 7.27 -15.79 5.09
CA LEU A 34 8.59 -16.10 4.52
C LEU A 34 9.72 -16.16 5.56
N THR A 35 9.62 -15.37 6.62
CA THR A 35 10.64 -15.26 7.68
C THR A 35 10.00 -14.80 9.00
N LYS A 36 10.79 -14.48 10.02
CA LYS A 36 10.31 -13.79 11.22
C LYS A 36 10.14 -12.30 10.92
N GLY A 37 9.00 -11.75 11.31
CA GLY A 37 8.69 -10.34 11.16
C GLY A 37 7.29 -10.05 11.70
N THR A 38 6.79 -8.87 11.37
CA THR A 38 5.44 -8.44 11.72
C THR A 38 4.77 -7.92 10.46
N THR A 39 3.62 -8.49 10.09
CA THR A 39 2.85 -8.01 8.94
C THR A 39 2.26 -6.63 9.23
N ILE A 40 1.86 -5.90 8.19
CA ILE A 40 1.15 -4.62 8.38
C ILE A 40 -0.16 -4.85 9.16
N TYR A 41 -0.87 -5.96 8.90
CA TYR A 41 -2.08 -6.34 9.63
C TYR A 41 -1.81 -6.62 11.11
N GLU A 42 -0.81 -7.44 11.43
CA GLU A 42 -0.39 -7.71 12.81
C GLU A 42 0.01 -6.41 13.53
N ALA A 43 0.75 -5.54 12.84
CA ALA A 43 1.14 -4.24 13.37
C ALA A 43 -0.06 -3.35 13.69
N ILE A 44 -1.09 -3.34 12.83
CA ILE A 44 -2.34 -2.58 13.07
C ILE A 44 -3.02 -3.08 14.35
N GLN A 45 -3.11 -4.39 14.55
CA GLN A 45 -3.73 -4.97 15.75
C GLN A 45 -2.99 -4.55 17.03
N VAL A 46 -1.67 -4.41 16.97
CA VAL A 46 -0.84 -4.00 18.12
C VAL A 46 -0.89 -2.49 18.37
N ALA A 47 -1.02 -1.67 17.32
CA ALA A 47 -1.00 -0.20 17.43
C ALA A 47 -2.30 0.38 18.03
N VAL A 48 -3.42 -0.34 17.92
CA VAL A 48 -4.72 0.11 18.43
C VAL A 48 -4.98 -0.32 19.87
N SER A 49 -5.94 0.33 20.54
CA SER A 49 -6.34 -0.07 21.89
C SER A 49 -7.09 -1.41 21.84
N SER A 50 -7.14 -2.14 22.96
CA SER A 50 -7.95 -3.35 23.10
C SER A 50 -9.46 -3.13 22.94
N PHE A 51 -9.92 -1.87 22.91
CA PHE A 51 -11.31 -1.49 22.66
C PHE A 51 -11.61 -1.27 21.17
N THR A 52 -10.58 -1.15 20.32
CA THR A 52 -10.75 -1.02 18.88
C THR A 52 -10.96 -2.39 18.27
N ASN A 53 -12.07 -2.58 17.57
CA ASN A 53 -12.36 -3.80 16.84
C ASN A 53 -11.65 -3.78 15.48
N VAL A 54 -10.68 -4.67 15.28
CA VAL A 54 -9.99 -4.83 13.99
C VAL A 54 -10.56 -6.05 13.29
N THR A 55 -11.20 -5.82 12.14
CA THR A 55 -11.75 -6.87 11.28
C THR A 55 -10.91 -7.01 10.02
N TYR A 56 -10.90 -8.19 9.39
CA TYR A 56 -10.10 -8.43 8.20
C TYR A 56 -10.87 -9.22 7.14
N SER A 57 -10.73 -8.81 5.88
CA SER A 57 -11.07 -9.63 4.72
C SER A 57 -10.13 -9.33 3.55
N LYS A 58 -9.56 -10.36 2.93
CA LYS A 58 -8.61 -10.15 1.83
C LYS A 58 -9.23 -9.38 0.66
N ASP A 59 -10.52 -9.57 0.40
CA ASP A 59 -11.26 -8.97 -0.71
C ASP A 59 -12.05 -7.70 -0.33
N GLY A 60 -11.91 -7.19 0.90
CA GLY A 60 -12.61 -5.99 1.36
C GLY A 60 -14.09 -6.17 1.65
N SER A 61 -14.61 -7.40 1.70
CA SER A 61 -15.99 -7.67 2.11
C SER A 61 -16.23 -7.48 3.61
N GLY A 62 -17.45 -7.10 4.00
CA GLY A 62 -17.83 -7.00 5.42
C GLY A 62 -17.37 -5.74 6.14
N ALA A 63 -16.97 -4.69 5.42
CA ALA A 63 -16.51 -3.43 6.01
C ALA A 63 -17.63 -2.53 6.57
N LYS A 64 -18.91 -2.81 6.27
CA LYS A 64 -20.03 -1.94 6.66
C LYS A 64 -20.05 -1.69 8.17
N GLY A 65 -20.04 -0.42 8.55
CA GLY A 65 -20.02 0.03 9.95
C GLY A 65 -18.63 0.30 10.52
N ALA A 66 -17.56 -0.02 9.78
CA ALA A 66 -16.22 0.40 10.15
C ALA A 66 -16.07 1.93 10.06
N ASN A 67 -15.25 2.50 10.94
CA ASN A 67 -14.89 3.90 10.95
C ASN A 67 -13.90 4.25 9.83
N VAL A 68 -13.03 3.30 9.48
CA VAL A 68 -12.07 3.42 8.38
C VAL A 68 -11.72 2.04 7.83
N GLY A 69 -11.51 1.97 6.52
CA GLY A 69 -10.96 0.82 5.84
C GLY A 69 -9.50 1.06 5.46
N ILE A 70 -8.61 0.17 5.87
CA ILE A 70 -7.19 0.21 5.49
C ILE A 70 -6.95 -0.92 4.49
N VAL A 71 -6.65 -0.58 3.24
CA VAL A 71 -6.50 -1.57 2.16
C VAL A 71 -5.04 -1.62 1.72
N VAL A 72 -4.37 -2.74 1.98
CA VAL A 72 -2.95 -2.94 1.68
C VAL A 72 -2.82 -3.76 0.39
N VAL A 73 -2.37 -3.10 -0.67
CA VAL A 73 -2.35 -3.60 -2.06
C VAL A 73 -0.97 -3.46 -2.69
N GLY A 74 -0.82 -3.87 -3.95
CA GLY A 74 0.38 -3.61 -4.74
C GLY A 74 0.99 -4.88 -5.33
N GLU A 75 2.30 -4.93 -5.46
CA GLU A 75 2.97 -6.01 -6.19
C GLU A 75 3.17 -7.27 -5.31
N LYS A 76 3.39 -8.41 -5.97
CA LYS A 76 3.97 -9.61 -5.36
C LYS A 76 5.50 -9.57 -5.51
N PRO A 77 6.27 -10.39 -4.77
CA PRO A 77 7.71 -10.46 -4.91
C PRO A 77 8.16 -10.78 -6.34
N TYR A 78 9.25 -10.12 -6.75
CA TYR A 78 9.95 -10.37 -8.00
C TYR A 78 11.40 -9.89 -7.87
N SER A 79 12.29 -10.46 -8.68
CA SER A 79 13.66 -10.02 -8.86
C SER A 79 14.06 -10.06 -10.33
N GLU A 80 14.83 -9.06 -10.75
CA GLU A 80 15.38 -8.96 -12.10
C GLU A 80 14.30 -9.05 -13.19
N MET A 81 14.51 -9.86 -14.23
CA MET A 81 13.63 -9.97 -15.40
C MET A 81 12.22 -10.46 -15.10
N GLN A 82 11.99 -11.10 -13.94
CA GLN A 82 10.62 -11.47 -13.52
C GLN A 82 9.79 -10.24 -13.11
N GLY A 83 10.48 -9.13 -12.82
CA GLY A 83 9.89 -7.83 -12.57
C GLY A 83 9.55 -7.04 -13.84
N ASP A 84 9.95 -7.49 -15.03
CA ASP A 84 9.62 -6.78 -16.26
C ASP A 84 8.12 -6.93 -16.56
N LYS A 85 7.46 -5.80 -16.86
CA LYS A 85 6.01 -5.72 -17.05
C LYS A 85 5.67 -4.79 -18.20
N GLU A 86 4.74 -5.23 -19.04
CA GLU A 86 4.12 -4.38 -20.07
C GLU A 86 3.07 -3.43 -19.47
N SER A 87 2.64 -3.67 -18.22
CA SER A 87 1.65 -2.86 -17.53
C SER A 87 1.92 -2.81 -16.04
N LEU A 88 1.90 -1.60 -15.48
CA LEU A 88 2.06 -1.30 -14.06
C LEU A 88 0.73 -0.91 -13.39
N GLN A 89 -0.39 -1.31 -13.97
CA GLN A 89 -1.71 -1.12 -13.38
C GLN A 89 -1.85 -1.90 -12.07
N LEU A 90 -2.61 -1.38 -11.11
CA LEU A 90 -3.04 -2.17 -9.96
C LEU A 90 -3.82 -3.41 -10.44
N ASP A 91 -3.60 -4.54 -9.77
CA ASP A 91 -4.31 -5.77 -10.11
C ASP A 91 -5.82 -5.60 -9.91
N LYS A 92 -6.62 -6.29 -10.73
CA LYS A 92 -8.08 -6.30 -10.60
C LYS A 92 -8.56 -6.71 -9.21
N GLN A 93 -7.83 -7.58 -8.51
CA GLN A 93 -8.15 -8.00 -7.15
C GLN A 93 -7.97 -6.86 -6.13
N ASP A 94 -6.95 -6.01 -6.32
CA ASP A 94 -6.65 -4.87 -5.46
C ASP A 94 -7.72 -3.79 -5.64
N LEU A 95 -8.03 -3.47 -6.90
CA LEU A 95 -9.12 -2.56 -7.26
C LEU A 95 -10.46 -3.02 -6.68
N LYS A 96 -10.74 -4.33 -6.74
CA LYS A 96 -11.96 -4.90 -6.15
C LYS A 96 -11.99 -4.77 -4.63
N ALA A 97 -10.86 -5.00 -3.95
CA ALA A 97 -10.78 -4.86 -2.50
C ALA A 97 -11.05 -3.42 -2.07
N ILE A 98 -10.42 -2.45 -2.73
CA ILE A 98 -10.64 -1.02 -2.52
C ILE A 98 -12.12 -0.68 -2.74
N GLU A 99 -12.68 -1.07 -3.88
CA GLU A 99 -14.05 -0.73 -4.25
C GLU A 99 -15.11 -1.36 -3.31
N ASN A 100 -14.85 -2.56 -2.78
CA ASN A 100 -15.74 -3.18 -1.81
C ASN A 100 -15.84 -2.37 -0.50
N ILE A 101 -14.73 -1.81 -0.02
CA ILE A 101 -14.74 -0.91 1.14
C ILE A 101 -15.51 0.38 0.81
N ARG A 102 -15.23 0.99 -0.36
CA ARG A 102 -15.90 2.23 -0.78
C ARG A 102 -17.42 2.06 -0.89
N LYS A 103 -17.87 0.96 -1.50
CA LYS A 103 -19.29 0.61 -1.61
C LYS A 103 -19.97 0.37 -0.26
N ALA A 104 -19.21 0.03 0.78
CA ALA A 104 -19.73 -0.07 2.14
C ALA A 104 -19.96 1.28 2.81
N GLY A 105 -19.56 2.40 2.17
CA GLY A 105 -19.69 3.76 2.69
C GLY A 105 -18.65 4.11 3.75
N VAL A 106 -17.49 3.45 3.71
CA VAL A 106 -16.41 3.60 4.69
C VAL A 106 -15.27 4.40 4.07
N PRO A 107 -14.66 5.38 4.79
CA PRO A 107 -13.46 6.07 4.33
C PRO A 107 -12.31 5.09 4.07
N VAL A 108 -11.58 5.27 2.97
CA VAL A 108 -10.58 4.30 2.48
C VAL A 108 -9.19 4.90 2.48
N VAL A 109 -8.31 4.33 3.29
CA VAL A 109 -6.88 4.58 3.25
C VAL A 109 -6.19 3.43 2.53
N VAL A 110 -5.49 3.72 1.45
CA VAL A 110 -4.77 2.72 0.65
C VAL A 110 -3.28 2.76 1.00
N VAL A 111 -2.72 1.59 1.33
CA VAL A 111 -1.29 1.40 1.51
C VAL A 111 -0.76 0.58 0.34
N VAL A 112 0.09 1.18 -0.49
CA VAL A 112 0.68 0.52 -1.65
C VAL A 112 2.05 -0.03 -1.27
N VAL A 113 2.18 -1.36 -1.37
CA VAL A 113 3.42 -2.11 -1.25
C VAL A 113 3.91 -2.46 -2.66
N SER A 114 4.96 -1.82 -3.14
CA SER A 114 5.47 -1.98 -4.50
C SER A 114 6.95 -1.65 -4.60
N GLY A 115 7.64 -2.21 -5.59
CA GLY A 115 9.05 -1.88 -5.85
C GLY A 115 9.24 -0.59 -6.65
N ARG A 116 8.15 0.04 -7.09
CA ARG A 116 8.09 1.16 -8.04
C ARG A 116 6.71 1.84 -8.03
N PRO A 117 6.56 3.02 -8.65
CA PRO A 117 5.24 3.60 -8.89
C PRO A 117 4.33 2.67 -9.70
N LEU A 118 3.06 2.61 -9.31
CA LEU A 118 2.00 1.91 -10.05
C LEU A 118 1.05 2.92 -10.70
N ILE A 119 0.37 2.53 -11.78
CA ILE A 119 -0.61 3.39 -12.44
C ILE A 119 -1.89 3.42 -11.60
N ILE A 120 -2.16 4.58 -11.02
CA ILE A 120 -3.26 4.80 -10.06
C ILE A 120 -4.07 6.07 -10.32
N GLU A 121 -3.79 6.81 -11.40
CA GLU A 121 -4.44 8.10 -11.69
C GLU A 121 -5.97 8.01 -11.69
N SER A 122 -6.54 6.95 -12.28
CA SER A 122 -8.00 6.77 -12.32
C SER A 122 -8.63 6.45 -10.98
N GLU A 123 -7.84 6.17 -9.94
CA GLU A 123 -8.29 5.69 -8.65
C GLU A 123 -7.92 6.61 -7.49
N VAL A 124 -6.81 7.36 -7.56
CA VAL A 124 -6.27 8.04 -6.38
C VAL A 124 -7.23 9.09 -5.79
N ASP A 125 -7.98 9.81 -6.63
CA ASP A 125 -8.98 10.81 -6.21
C ASP A 125 -10.20 10.20 -5.49
N LYS A 126 -10.31 8.88 -5.51
CA LYS A 126 -11.39 8.12 -4.88
C LYS A 126 -11.04 7.69 -3.45
N TRP A 127 -9.80 7.88 -3.01
CA TRP A 127 -9.28 7.43 -1.73
C TRP A 127 -9.19 8.60 -0.75
N ASP A 128 -9.42 8.33 0.53
CA ASP A 128 -9.31 9.31 1.61
C ASP A 128 -7.87 9.47 2.11
N GLY A 129 -7.00 8.51 1.79
CA GLY A 129 -5.57 8.57 2.05
C GLY A 129 -4.77 7.57 1.23
N LEU A 130 -3.51 7.92 0.94
CA LEU A 130 -2.56 7.07 0.22
C LEU A 130 -1.21 7.08 0.95
N ILE A 131 -0.67 5.89 1.20
CA ILE A 131 0.71 5.69 1.66
C ILE A 131 1.43 4.82 0.64
N ALA A 132 2.50 5.34 0.04
CA ALA A 132 3.47 4.54 -0.71
C ALA A 132 4.49 3.95 0.28
N ALA A 133 4.29 2.69 0.66
CA ALA A 133 5.13 1.99 1.64
C ALA A 133 6.38 1.34 1.03
N TRP A 134 6.44 1.29 -0.31
CA TRP A 134 7.49 0.60 -1.06
C TRP A 134 7.56 -0.89 -0.69
N LEU A 135 8.77 -1.45 -0.53
CA LEU A 135 9.00 -2.77 0.05
C LEU A 135 9.57 -2.58 1.47
N PRO A 136 8.73 -2.45 2.52
CA PRO A 136 9.17 -2.01 3.84
C PRO A 136 9.95 -3.07 4.65
N GLY A 137 10.07 -4.31 4.17
CA GLY A 137 10.81 -5.37 4.85
C GLY A 137 10.05 -6.01 6.00
N SER A 138 10.74 -6.58 6.99
CA SER A 138 10.13 -7.41 8.05
C SER A 138 9.34 -6.64 9.11
N GLU A 139 9.56 -5.33 9.23
CA GLU A 139 9.09 -4.52 10.35
C GLU A 139 7.82 -3.71 10.00
N GLY A 140 6.68 -4.39 9.84
CA GLY A 140 5.40 -3.77 9.49
C GLY A 140 4.95 -2.64 10.44
N LYS A 141 5.48 -2.63 11.68
CA LYS A 141 5.26 -1.56 12.66
C LYS A 141 5.66 -0.18 12.16
N GLY A 142 6.69 -0.09 11.31
CA GLY A 142 7.10 1.20 10.73
C GLY A 142 6.00 1.87 9.90
N VAL A 143 5.15 1.07 9.23
CA VAL A 143 3.98 1.59 8.49
C VAL A 143 2.95 2.16 9.46
N THR A 144 2.65 1.44 10.55
CA THR A 144 1.64 1.86 11.54
C THR A 144 2.07 3.04 12.37
N ASP A 145 3.37 3.21 12.62
CA ASP A 145 3.94 4.34 13.35
C ASP A 145 3.61 5.68 12.65
N VAL A 146 3.55 5.68 11.31
CA VAL A 146 3.13 6.85 10.51
C VAL A 146 1.62 6.88 10.30
N LEU A 147 1.00 5.73 10.01
CA LEU A 147 -0.44 5.65 9.72
C LEU A 147 -1.31 6.10 10.90
N PHE A 148 -0.87 5.84 12.14
CA PHE A 148 -1.56 6.26 13.36
C PHE A 148 -0.99 7.53 14.01
N GLY A 149 -0.09 8.22 13.31
CA GLY A 149 0.43 9.53 13.70
C GLY A 149 1.32 9.51 14.95
N ASP A 150 2.03 8.41 15.22
CA ASP A 150 3.08 8.39 16.24
C ASP A 150 4.32 9.15 15.73
N TYR A 151 4.51 9.18 14.40
CA TYR A 151 5.51 9.99 13.71
C TYR A 151 4.91 10.70 12.49
N ASN A 152 5.41 11.91 12.20
CA ASN A 152 5.05 12.63 10.98
C ASN A 152 5.74 11.99 9.76
N PRO A 153 5.03 11.83 8.62
CA PRO A 153 5.67 11.37 7.39
C PRO A 153 6.67 12.41 6.90
N THR A 154 7.90 11.97 6.68
CA THR A 154 9.02 12.79 6.18
C THR A 154 9.53 12.32 4.83
N GLY A 155 9.09 11.16 4.35
CA GLY A 155 9.45 10.63 3.04
C GLY A 155 9.10 11.61 1.91
N ARG A 156 9.96 11.66 0.90
CA ARG A 156 9.75 12.40 -0.35
C ARG A 156 10.06 11.45 -1.50
N LEU A 157 9.29 11.52 -2.57
CA LEU A 157 9.46 10.65 -3.72
C LEU A 157 10.86 10.80 -4.31
N SER A 158 11.61 9.69 -4.40
CA SER A 158 12.92 9.65 -5.09
C SER A 158 12.79 9.33 -6.58
N VAL A 159 11.57 9.16 -7.07
CA VAL A 159 11.21 8.86 -8.46
C VAL A 159 9.93 9.61 -8.83
N SER A 160 9.77 9.99 -10.10
CA SER A 160 8.52 10.58 -10.61
C SER A 160 7.41 9.53 -10.61
N TRP A 161 6.19 9.89 -10.22
CA TRP A 161 5.05 8.98 -10.30
C TRP A 161 4.26 9.22 -11.60
N PRO A 162 4.26 8.29 -12.56
CA PRO A 162 3.58 8.49 -13.84
C PRO A 162 2.05 8.49 -13.67
N ARG A 163 1.38 9.28 -14.50
CA ARG A 163 -0.08 9.28 -14.69
C ARG A 163 -0.56 7.99 -15.33
N ASN A 164 0.13 7.57 -16.39
CA ASN A 164 -0.21 6.40 -17.20
C ASN A 164 1.03 5.74 -17.81
N MET A 165 0.84 4.61 -18.49
CA MET A 165 1.95 3.85 -19.09
C MET A 165 2.64 4.59 -20.24
N ASP A 166 1.93 5.46 -20.98
CA ASP A 166 2.46 6.15 -22.15
C ASP A 166 3.50 7.22 -21.79
N GLN A 167 3.54 7.65 -20.52
CA GLN A 167 4.57 8.56 -20.01
C GLN A 167 5.92 7.88 -19.74
N ILE A 168 5.99 6.54 -19.73
CA ILE A 168 7.22 5.85 -19.33
C ILE A 168 8.18 5.75 -20.54
N PRO A 169 9.44 6.23 -20.44
CA PRO A 169 10.09 6.78 -19.25
C PRO A 169 9.78 8.26 -18.97
N ILE A 170 9.55 8.60 -17.70
CA ILE A 170 9.38 9.98 -17.20
C ILE A 170 10.32 10.24 -16.01
N ASN A 171 11.21 11.22 -16.14
CA ASN A 171 12.24 11.53 -15.15
C ASN A 171 12.28 13.02 -14.81
N PHE A 172 12.69 13.32 -13.59
CA PHE A 172 12.92 14.70 -13.18
C PHE A 172 13.98 15.36 -14.07
N GLY A 173 13.64 16.50 -14.66
CA GLY A 173 14.49 17.25 -15.58
C GLY A 173 14.24 16.97 -17.06
N ASP A 174 13.31 16.06 -17.41
CA ASP A 174 12.88 15.89 -18.79
C ASP A 174 12.20 17.17 -19.33
N PRO A 175 12.34 17.50 -20.64
CA PRO A 175 11.72 18.70 -21.21
C PRO A 175 10.20 18.75 -21.07
N GLU A 176 9.53 17.60 -21.17
CA GLU A 176 8.09 17.44 -20.98
C GLU A 176 7.84 16.64 -19.70
N TYR A 177 7.75 17.36 -18.56
CA TYR A 177 7.60 16.77 -17.23
C TYR A 177 6.25 17.10 -16.61
N ASP A 178 5.30 16.16 -16.71
CA ASP A 178 3.94 16.26 -16.11
C ASP A 178 3.54 14.94 -15.41
N PRO A 179 4.21 14.57 -14.30
CA PRO A 179 3.87 13.37 -13.55
C PRO A 179 2.57 13.56 -12.73
N LEU A 180 1.97 12.44 -12.29
CA LEU A 180 0.88 12.46 -11.32
C LEU A 180 1.36 13.04 -9.97
N PHE A 181 2.53 12.60 -9.53
CA PHE A 181 3.24 13.17 -8.39
C PHE A 181 4.70 13.42 -8.79
N GLU A 182 5.14 14.66 -8.59
CA GLU A 182 6.50 15.09 -8.92
C GLU A 182 7.57 14.40 -8.08
N TYR A 183 8.79 14.30 -8.62
CA TYR A 183 9.97 13.98 -7.83
C TYR A 183 10.06 14.93 -6.63
N GLY A 184 10.35 14.38 -5.46
CA GLY A 184 10.38 15.13 -4.21
C GLY A 184 9.00 15.41 -3.61
N PHE A 185 7.89 14.96 -4.21
CA PHE A 185 6.57 15.09 -3.59
C PHE A 185 6.46 14.27 -2.30
N GLY A 186 5.71 14.79 -1.33
CA GLY A 186 5.36 14.09 -0.10
C GLY A 186 4.66 15.01 0.88
N LEU A 187 3.48 14.60 1.34
CA LEU A 187 2.69 15.36 2.31
C LEU A 187 3.24 15.16 3.74
N SER A 188 2.80 16.02 4.66
CA SER A 188 2.97 15.91 6.11
C SER A 188 1.64 16.17 6.81
N TYR A 189 1.47 15.65 8.02
CA TYR A 189 0.35 16.04 8.90
C TYR A 189 0.53 17.45 9.46
#